data_AF-U2EBE6-F1
#
_entry.id   AF-U2EBE6-F1
#
_cell.length_a   1.000
_cell.length_b   1.000
_cell.length_c   1.000
_cell.angle_alpha   90.00
_cell.angle_beta   90.00
_cell.angle_gamma   90.00
#
_symmetry.space_group_name_H-M   'P 1'
#
loop_
_entity.id
_entity.type
_entity.pdbx_description
1 polymer ?
#
loop_
_entity_poly.entity_id
_entity_poly.type
_entity_poly.pdbx_seq_one_letter_code
_entity_poly.pdbx_strand_id
1 'polypeptide(L)' 'MGDKMNRSHKHQLQKLKAKNEYTHEDLEIAQELLKQDDPPFNEEVEGVLHKIKNILKEKNDNNQ' A
#
# COMPACT_ATOMS: atom_id res chain seq x y z
N MET A 1 8.08 11.10 22.29
CA MET A 1 7.51 11.49 20.97
C MET A 1 7.65 10.29 20.04
N GLY A 2 6.65 9.41 19.93
CA GLY A 2 6.76 8.19 19.11
C GLY A 2 5.45 7.72 18.46
N ASP A 3 4.29 8.06 19.03
CA ASP A 3 3.03 7.38 18.64
C ASP A 3 2.23 8.00 17.46
N LYS A 4 2.66 9.14 16.91
CA LYS A 4 1.88 9.81 15.84
C LYS A 4 2.08 9.20 14.45
N MET A 5 3.27 8.67 14.14
CA MET A 5 3.57 8.10 12.82
C MET A 5 2.77 6.82 12.57
N ASN A 6 2.67 5.92 13.55
CA ASN A 6 1.94 4.66 13.41
C ASN A 6 0.42 4.82 13.15
N ARG A 7 -0.22 5.87 13.69
CA ARG A 7 -1.65 6.13 13.40
C ARG A 7 -1.85 6.64 11.97
N SER A 8 -0.93 7.45 11.47
CA SER A 8 -0.97 7.95 10.09
C SER A 8 -0.78 6.81 9.09
N HIS A 9 0.18 5.93 9.33
CA HIS A 9 0.47 4.77 8.49
C HIS A 9 -0.69 3.77 8.44
N LYS A 10 -1.33 3.48 9.57
CA LYS A 10 -2.55 2.65 9.61
C LYS A 10 -3.71 3.27 8.85
N HIS A 11 -3.88 4.59 8.92
CA HIS A 11 -4.90 5.29 8.15
C HIS A 11 -4.62 5.27 6.64
N GLN A 12 -3.35 5.41 6.23
CA GLN A 12 -2.94 5.27 4.84
C GLN A 12 -3.19 3.86 4.32
N LEU A 13 -2.85 2.82 5.08
CA LEU A 13 -3.14 1.44 4.71
C LEU A 13 -4.64 1.17 4.57
N GLN A 14 -5.47 1.69 5.48
CA GLN A 14 -6.92 1.57 5.36
C GLN A 14 -7.46 2.28 4.10
N LYS A 15 -6.94 3.47 3.78
CA LYS A 15 -7.28 4.19 2.56
C LYS A 15 -6.92 3.38 1.32
N LEU A 16 -5.73 2.77 1.29
CA LEU A 16 -5.31 1.89 0.20
C LEU A 16 -6.25 0.67 0.10
N LYS A 17 -6.55 -0.01 1.21
CA LYS A 17 -7.48 -1.17 1.22
C LYS A 17 -8.88 -0.83 0.71
N ALA A 18 -9.36 0.40 0.92
CA ALA A 18 -10.67 0.86 0.49
C ALA A 18 -10.72 1.33 -0.98
N LYS A 19 -9.57 1.47 -1.64
CA LYS A 19 -9.51 1.88 -3.05
C LYS A 19 -9.83 0.70 -3.97
N ASN A 20 -10.64 0.99 -4.98
CA ASN A 20 -10.93 0.07 -6.09
C ASN A 20 -9.96 0.25 -7.26
N GLU A 21 -9.30 1.40 -7.34
CA GLU A 21 -8.28 1.70 -8.34
C GLU A 21 -7.02 2.18 -7.65
N TYR A 22 -5.89 1.65 -8.10
CA TYR A 22 -4.58 2.00 -7.59
C TYR A 22 -3.77 2.75 -8.64
N THR A 23 -2.99 3.73 -8.18
CA THR A 23 -2.05 4.50 -9.00
C THR A 23 -0.60 4.14 -8.67
N HIS A 24 0.37 4.69 -9.41
CA HIS A 24 1.78 4.56 -9.06
C HIS A 24 2.12 5.21 -7.70
N GLU A 25 1.43 6.30 -7.33
CA GLU A 25 1.59 6.91 -6.00
C GLU A 25 1.17 5.95 -4.88
N ASP A 26 0.12 5.15 -5.09
CA ASP A 26 -0.32 4.14 -4.11
C ASP A 26 0.73 3.04 -3.91
N LEU A 27 1.46 2.69 -4.98
CA LEU A 27 2.58 1.76 -4.91
C LEU A 27 3.73 2.33 -4.06
N GLU A 28 4.08 3.60 -4.28
CA GLU A 28 5.14 4.28 -3.52
C GLU A 28 4.78 4.39 -2.04
N ILE A 29 3.54 4.76 -1.72
CA ILE A 29 3.04 4.81 -0.34
C ILE A 29 3.13 3.41 0.29
N ALA A 30 2.65 2.36 -0.37
CA ALA A 30 2.73 1.01 0.17
C ALA A 30 4.20 0.55 0.40
N GLN A 31 5.14 0.93 -0.45
CA GLN A 31 6.56 0.65 -0.24
C GLN A 31 7.16 1.42 0.95
N GLU A 32 6.73 2.68 1.16
CA GLU A 32 7.12 3.46 2.32
C GLU A 32 6.56 2.86 3.62
N LEU A 33 5.33 2.36 3.58
CA LEU A 33 4.69 1.67 4.69
C LEU A 33 5.40 0.35 5.05
N LEU A 34 6.01 -0.37 4.10
CA LEU A 34 6.82 -1.56 4.37
C LEU A 34 8.15 -1.27 5.08
N LYS A 35 8.63 -0.02 5.07
CA LYS A 35 9.84 0.36 5.80
C LYS A 35 9.62 0.47 7.30
N GLN A 36 8.38 0.30 7.77
CA GLN A 36 8.07 0.28 9.20
C GLN A 36 8.61 -1.02 9.83
N ASP A 37 9.13 -0.92 11.05
CA ASP A 37 9.59 -2.08 11.82
C ASP A 37 8.43 -2.68 12.64
N ASP A 38 7.32 -3.00 11.95
CA ASP A 38 6.10 -3.57 12.54
C ASP A 38 5.69 -4.79 11.69
N PRO A 39 6.06 -6.02 12.11
CA PRO A 39 5.78 -7.24 11.34
C PRO A 39 4.31 -7.46 10.98
N PRO A 40 3.33 -7.37 11.91
CA PRO A 40 1.93 -7.54 11.55
C PRO A 40 1.41 -6.42 10.65
N PHE A 41 1.94 -5.20 10.76
CA PHE A 41 1.60 -4.13 9.82
C PHE A 41 2.17 -4.41 8.42
N ASN A 42 3.42 -4.86 8.33
CA ASN A 42 4.08 -5.15 7.07
C ASN A 42 3.37 -6.26 6.30
N GLU A 43 2.93 -7.33 6.97
CA GLU A 43 2.14 -8.40 6.34
C GLU A 43 0.85 -7.86 5.69
N GLU A 44 0.15 -6.95 6.38
CA GLU A 44 -1.02 -6.30 5.80
C GLU A 44 -0.69 -5.40 4.60
N VAL A 45 0.43 -4.67 4.67
CA VAL A 45 0.90 -3.80 3.58
C VAL A 45 1.33 -4.63 2.38
N GLU A 46 2.00 -5.78 2.56
CA GLU A 46 2.40 -6.68 1.48
C GLU A 46 1.19 -7.18 0.69
N GLY A 47 0.10 -7.56 1.38
CA GLY A 47 -1.14 -7.98 0.73
C GLY A 47 -1.76 -6.88 -0.14
N VAL A 48 -1.68 -5.63 0.31
CA VAL A 48 -2.17 -4.46 -0.46
C VAL A 48 -1.22 -4.13 -1.61
N LEU A 49 0.09 -4.15 -1.38
CA LEU A 49 1.12 -3.91 -2.39
C LEU A 49 1.02 -4.93 -3.54
N HIS A 50 0.78 -6.20 -3.22
CA HIS A 50 0.60 -7.24 -4.23
C HIS A 50 -0.65 -6.96 -5.11
N LYS A 51 -1.76 -6.54 -4.50
CA LYS A 51 -2.96 -6.13 -5.26
C LYS A 51 -2.70 -4.92 -6.15
N ILE A 52 -2.01 -3.89 -5.63
CA ILE A 52 -1.62 -2.71 -6.40
C ILE A 52 -0.81 -3.12 -7.63
N LYS A 53 0.23 -3.93 -7.44
CA LYS A 53 1.10 -4.39 -8.53
C LYS A 53 0.32 -5.19 -9.58
N ASN A 54 -0.56 -6.09 -9.17
CA ASN A 54 -1.37 -6.86 -10.10
C ASN A 54 -2.29 -5.95 -10.92
N ILE A 55 -3.00 -5.02 -10.27
CA ILE A 55 -3.91 -4.10 -10.97
C ILE A 55 -3.15 -3.16 -11.92
N LEU A 56 -2.00 -2.63 -11.50
CA LEU A 56 -1.16 -1.79 -12.35
C LEU A 56 -0.61 -2.58 -13.55
N LYS A 57 -0.21 -3.84 -13.33
CA LYS A 57 0.25 -4.73 -14.40
C LYS A 57 -0.88 -5.06 -15.37
N GLU A 58 -2.06 -5.43 -14.88
CA GLU A 58 -3.24 -5.68 -15.72
C GLU A 58 -3.63 -4.44 -16.52
N LYS A 59 -3.60 -3.24 -15.91
CA LYS A 59 -3.85 -1.99 -16.64
C LYS A 59 -2.81 -1.74 -17.74
N ASN A 60 -1.55 -2.11 -17.52
CA ASN A 60 -0.50 -1.96 -18.51
C ASN A 60 -0.63 -3.00 -19.64
N ASP A 61 -0.94 -4.25 -19.30
CA ASP A 61 -1.08 -5.35 -20.25
C ASP A 61 -2.35 -5.20 -21.12
N ASN A 62 -3.44 -4.62 -20.58
CA ASN A 62 -4.67 -4.34 -21.32
C ASN A 62 -4.59 -3.10 -22.23
N ASN A 63 -3.47 -2.37 -22.20
CA ASN A 63 -3.22 -1.19 -23.04
C ASN A 63 -2.27 -1.49 -24.22
N GLN A 64 -1.99 -2.77 -24.49
CA GLN A 64 -1.32 -3.26 -25.70
C GLN A 64 -2.31 -3.86 -26.70
#